data_AF-A0A8T3BXF7-F1
#
_entry.id   AF-A0A8T3BXF7-F1
#
_cell.length_a   1.000
_cell.length_b   1.000
_cell.length_c   1.000
_cell.angle_alpha   90.00
_cell.angle_beta   90.00
_cell.angle_gamma   90.00
#
_symmetry.space_group_name_H-M   'P 1'
#
loop_
_entity.id
_entity.type
_entity.pdbx_description
1 polymer ?
#
loop_
_entity_poly.entity_id
_entity_poly.type
_entity_poly.pdbx_seq_one_letter_code
_entity_poly.pdbx_strand_id
1 'polypeptide(L)'
;MLWVFYALVKTNALLLITINSFGLLIESVYIVIYLIYAPSKAKKCTVRMVIFLNVIVFGLILAVTLSAFHGHKRLIVLGCICVIFSVSVFVAPLSVMRLVIRTKSVEFMPFNLSLFLTISAAVWLSYGVLSKDKYVAFPNILGLLFGIAQMVLYCIYKDAKPDLADTSMKAVDSQDVKVEGEIAQIV
;
A
#
# COMPACT_ATOMS: atom_id res chain seq x y z
N MET A 1 3.69 0.35 -13.70
CA MET A 1 4.60 0.84 -14.77
C MET A 1 6.07 0.48 -14.58
N LEU A 2 6.70 0.82 -13.44
CA LEU A 2 8.14 0.53 -13.21
C LEU A 2 8.53 -0.94 -13.41
N TRP A 3 7.76 -1.87 -12.86
CA TRP A 3 8.00 -3.32 -13.02
C TRP A 3 7.88 -3.82 -14.46
N VAL A 4 6.98 -3.24 -15.26
CA VAL A 4 6.89 -3.55 -16.70
C VAL A 4 8.17 -3.10 -17.40
N PHE A 5 8.64 -1.87 -17.12
CA PHE A 5 9.88 -1.37 -17.71
C PHE A 5 11.10 -2.20 -17.27
N TYR A 6 11.18 -2.58 -15.98
CA TYR A 6 12.21 -3.48 -15.48
C TYR A 6 12.24 -4.81 -16.23
N ALA A 7 11.08 -5.45 -16.38
CA ALA A 7 10.95 -6.74 -17.04
C ALA A 7 11.28 -6.68 -18.53
N LEU A 8 10.94 -5.59 -19.22
CA LEU A 8 11.32 -5.35 -20.62
C LEU A 8 12.84 -5.24 -20.79
N VAL A 9 13.54 -4.61 -19.84
CA VAL A 9 15.01 -4.48 -19.87
C VAL A 9 15.73 -5.79 -19.49
N LYS A 10 15.15 -6.59 -18.57
CA LYS A 10 15.80 -7.78 -18.01
C LYS A 10 15.94 -8.95 -18.99
N THR A 11 15.07 -9.06 -20.00
CA THR A 11 14.87 -10.25 -20.85
C THR A 11 14.34 -11.47 -20.07
N ASN A 12 13.51 -12.32 -20.69
CA ASN A 12 12.91 -13.53 -20.10
C ASN A 12 12.08 -13.33 -18.81
N ALA A 13 11.41 -12.19 -18.66
CA ALA A 13 10.58 -11.85 -17.51
C ALA A 13 9.07 -11.78 -17.86
N LEU A 14 8.57 -12.70 -18.69
CA LEU A 14 7.19 -12.68 -19.20
C LEU A 14 6.12 -12.70 -18.08
N LEU A 15 6.35 -13.44 -17.00
CA LEU A 15 5.42 -13.46 -15.86
C LEU A 15 5.29 -12.08 -15.20
N LEU A 16 6.39 -11.31 -15.11
CA LEU A 16 6.34 -9.94 -14.59
C LEU A 16 5.59 -9.02 -15.54
N ILE A 17 5.83 -9.15 -16.85
CA ILE A 17 5.18 -8.30 -17.86
C ILE A 17 3.67 -8.51 -17.82
N THR A 18 3.23 -9.77 -17.86
CA THR A 18 1.81 -10.13 -17.94
C THR A 18 1.02 -9.62 -16.72
N ILE A 19 1.46 -9.95 -15.51
CA ILE A 19 0.75 -9.53 -14.29
C ILE A 19 0.74 -8.01 -14.10
N ASN A 20 1.86 -7.32 -14.38
CA ASN A 20 1.95 -5.88 -14.13
C ASN A 20 1.26 -5.08 -15.24
N SER A 21 1.17 -5.61 -16.47
CA SER A 21 0.40 -4.99 -17.56
C SER A 21 -1.10 -5.15 -17.31
N PHE A 22 -1.53 -6.32 -16.84
CA PHE A 22 -2.91 -6.49 -16.39
C PHE A 22 -3.25 -5.61 -15.18
N GLY A 23 -2.36 -5.54 -14.20
CA GLY A 23 -2.48 -4.63 -13.05
C GLY A 23 -2.59 -3.16 -13.49
N LEU A 24 -1.76 -2.73 -14.45
CA LEU A 24 -1.83 -1.37 -15.00
C LEU A 24 -3.19 -1.06 -15.64
N LEU A 25 -3.78 -2.03 -16.36
CA LEU A 25 -5.12 -1.87 -16.93
C LEU A 25 -6.18 -1.69 -15.85
N ILE A 26 -6.18 -2.58 -14.84
CA ILE A 26 -7.15 -2.54 -13.74
C ILE A 26 -7.00 -1.26 -12.91
N GLU A 27 -5.77 -0.85 -12.56
CA GLU A 27 -5.49 0.39 -11.85
C GLU A 27 -5.95 1.62 -12.65
N SER A 28 -5.75 1.61 -13.97
CA SER A 28 -6.22 2.69 -14.84
C SER A 28 -7.75 2.80 -14.83
N VAL A 29 -8.45 1.67 -14.91
CA VAL A 29 -9.92 1.63 -14.80
C VAL A 29 -10.37 2.18 -13.44
N TYR A 30 -9.72 1.78 -12.34
CA TYR A 30 -10.04 2.31 -11.01
C TYR A 30 -9.85 3.83 -10.92
N ILE A 31 -8.74 4.36 -11.45
CA ILE A 31 -8.50 5.80 -11.47
C ILE A 31 -9.57 6.52 -12.30
N VAL A 32 -9.94 6.00 -13.47
CA VAL A 32 -10.97 6.60 -14.33
C VAL A 32 -12.31 6.65 -13.61
N ILE A 33 -12.76 5.53 -13.03
CA ILE A 33 -14.00 5.47 -12.26
C ILE A 33 -13.96 6.49 -11.11
N TYR A 34 -12.86 6.52 -10.34
CA TYR A 34 -12.70 7.49 -9.26
C TYR A 34 -12.77 8.93 -9.77
N LEU A 35 -12.15 9.26 -10.90
CA LEU A 35 -12.19 10.61 -11.48
C LEU A 35 -13.57 11.00 -12.01
N ILE A 36 -14.42 10.04 -12.39
CA ILE A 36 -15.81 10.32 -12.77
C ILE A 36 -16.60 10.73 -11.52
N TYR A 37 -16.56 9.92 -10.46
CA TYR A 37 -17.45 10.05 -9.31
C TYR A 37 -16.91 10.92 -8.15
N ALA A 38 -15.61 11.21 -8.09
CA ALA A 38 -15.03 11.94 -6.97
C ALA A 38 -15.42 13.43 -6.96
N PRO A 39 -15.58 14.03 -5.76
CA PRO A 39 -15.84 15.46 -5.62
C PRO A 39 -14.67 16.30 -6.16
N SER A 40 -14.98 17.49 -6.69
CA SER A 40 -14.05 18.31 -7.47
C SER A 40 -12.69 18.59 -6.79
N LYS A 41 -12.67 18.76 -5.46
CA LYS A 41 -11.42 18.94 -4.70
C LYS A 41 -10.54 17.69 -4.71
N ALA A 42 -11.13 16.52 -4.42
CA ALA A 42 -10.43 15.24 -4.41
C ALA A 42 -9.99 14.82 -5.82
N LYS A 43 -10.83 15.10 -6.84
CA LYS A 43 -10.52 14.91 -8.26
C LYS A 43 -9.26 15.68 -8.66
N LYS A 44 -9.21 17.00 -8.40
CA LYS A 44 -8.03 17.84 -8.69
C LYS A 44 -6.77 17.34 -8.00
N CYS A 45 -6.88 16.95 -6.73
CA CYS A 45 -5.75 16.37 -5.99
C CYS A 45 -5.22 15.10 -6.65
N THR A 46 -6.14 14.19 -7.03
CA THR A 46 -5.80 12.90 -7.63
C THR A 46 -5.19 13.07 -9.01
N VAL A 47 -5.76 13.92 -9.87
CA VAL A 47 -5.19 14.24 -11.20
C VAL A 47 -3.77 14.79 -11.04
N ARG A 48 -3.56 15.71 -10.09
CA ARG A 48 -2.22 16.26 -9.82
C ARG A 48 -1.22 15.17 -9.41
N MET A 49 -1.61 14.26 -8.51
CA MET A 49 -0.73 13.15 -8.08
C MET A 49 -0.47 12.16 -9.21
N VAL A 50 -1.49 11.82 -10.01
CA VAL A 50 -1.37 10.91 -11.14
C VAL A 50 -0.41 11.50 -12.18
N ILE A 51 -0.57 12.75 -12.58
CA ILE A 51 0.34 13.42 -13.52
C ILE A 51 1.76 13.47 -12.95
N PHE A 52 1.91 13.89 -11.70
CA PHE A 52 3.22 14.00 -11.07
C PHE A 52 3.96 12.65 -11.02
N LEU A 53 3.32 11.59 -10.51
CA LEU A 53 3.97 10.29 -10.35
C LEU A 53 4.15 9.55 -11.69
N ASN A 54 3.13 9.55 -12.54
CA ASN A 54 3.10 8.69 -13.74
C ASN A 54 3.65 9.35 -14.99
N VAL A 55 3.63 10.68 -15.09
CA VAL A 55 4.18 11.40 -16.25
C VAL A 55 5.54 11.98 -15.89
N ILE A 56 5.61 12.79 -14.83
CA ILE A 56 6.85 13.53 -14.50
C ILE A 56 7.90 12.59 -13.90
N VAL A 57 7.59 11.93 -12.77
CA VAL A 57 8.57 11.08 -12.07
C VAL A 57 8.94 9.87 -12.92
N PHE A 58 7.94 9.14 -13.44
CA PHE A 58 8.22 8.00 -14.31
C PHE A 58 8.92 8.41 -15.61
N GLY A 59 8.50 9.51 -16.26
CA GLY A 59 9.17 10.03 -17.46
C GLY A 59 10.62 10.43 -17.21
N LEU A 60 10.91 11.06 -16.06
CA LEU A 60 12.28 11.38 -15.65
C LEU A 60 13.11 10.11 -15.42
N ILE A 61 12.55 9.11 -14.74
CA ILE A 61 13.21 7.81 -14.54
C ILE A 61 13.53 7.18 -15.89
N LEU A 62 12.59 7.16 -16.85
CA LEU A 62 12.83 6.66 -18.20
C LEU A 62 13.95 7.44 -18.90
N ALA A 63 13.86 8.77 -18.94
CA ALA A 63 14.83 9.63 -19.61
C ALA A 63 16.25 9.43 -19.07
N VAL A 64 16.40 9.45 -17.74
CA VAL A 64 17.70 9.27 -17.08
C VAL A 64 18.22 7.85 -17.29
N THR A 65 17.38 6.82 -17.09
CA THR A 65 17.82 5.43 -17.21
C THR A 65 18.18 5.01 -18.63
N LEU A 66 17.50 5.54 -19.63
CA LEU A 66 17.78 5.26 -21.04
C LEU A 66 18.96 6.06 -21.58
N SER A 67 19.20 7.29 -21.08
CA SER A 67 20.29 8.13 -21.59
C SER A 67 21.61 7.92 -20.85
N ALA A 68 21.57 7.77 -19.52
CA ALA A 68 22.77 7.74 -18.69
C ALA A 68 23.31 6.32 -18.41
N PHE A 69 22.50 5.27 -18.58
CA PHE A 69 22.87 3.90 -18.22
C PHE A 69 22.62 2.91 -19.36
N HIS A 70 23.58 1.99 -19.55
CA HIS A 70 23.54 1.00 -20.62
C HIS A 70 23.70 -0.43 -20.06
N GLY A 71 23.12 -1.41 -20.76
CA GLY A 71 23.24 -2.83 -20.46
C GLY A 71 22.93 -3.18 -18.99
N HIS A 72 23.86 -3.88 -18.34
CA HIS A 72 23.68 -4.37 -16.97
C HIS A 72 23.53 -3.26 -15.93
N LYS A 73 24.21 -2.11 -16.09
CA LYS A 73 24.10 -0.98 -15.15
C LYS A 73 22.68 -0.42 -15.10
N ARG A 74 22.01 -0.35 -16.26
CA ARG A 74 20.60 0.09 -16.36
C ARG A 74 19.68 -0.84 -15.57
N LEU A 75 19.90 -2.15 -15.67
CA LEU A 75 19.11 -3.14 -14.95
C LEU A 75 19.28 -3.02 -13.43
N ILE A 76 20.51 -2.78 -12.94
CA ILE A 76 20.78 -2.57 -11.52
C ILE A 76 20.05 -1.32 -11.00
N VAL A 77 20.21 -0.18 -11.68
CA VAL A 77 19.59 1.09 -11.26
C VAL A 77 18.08 0.96 -11.23
N LEU A 78 17.50 0.39 -12.30
CA LEU A 78 16.06 0.22 -12.40
C LEU A 78 15.51 -0.76 -11.36
N GLY A 79 16.24 -1.85 -11.09
CA GLY A 79 15.91 -2.79 -10.02
C GLY A 79 15.90 -2.10 -8.65
N CYS A 80 16.90 -1.28 -8.33
CA CYS A 80 16.94 -0.50 -7.10
C CYS A 80 15.73 0.45 -6.98
N ILE A 81 15.39 1.17 -8.04
CA ILE A 81 14.22 2.06 -8.08
C ILE A 81 12.93 1.26 -7.84
N CYS A 82 12.76 0.12 -8.51
CA CYS A 82 11.59 -0.74 -8.32
C CYS A 82 11.48 -1.22 -6.87
N VAL A 83 12.59 -1.61 -6.24
CA VAL A 83 12.62 -1.99 -4.83
C VAL A 83 12.20 -0.84 -3.93
N ILE A 84 12.77 0.36 -4.10
CA ILE A 84 12.43 1.53 -3.27
C ILE A 84 10.92 1.82 -3.31
N PHE A 85 10.34 1.87 -4.51
CA PHE A 85 8.90 2.11 -4.65
C PHE A 85 8.07 0.95 -4.06
N SER A 86 8.49 -0.31 -4.29
CA SER A 86 7.79 -1.48 -3.75
C SER A 86 7.84 -1.55 -2.23
N VAL A 87 8.92 -1.09 -1.60
CA VAL A 87 8.99 -0.99 -0.13
C VAL A 87 8.13 0.15 0.39
N SER A 88 8.09 1.28 -0.33
CA SER A 88 7.31 2.45 0.10
C SER A 88 5.80 2.18 0.20
N VAL A 89 5.25 1.29 -0.64
CA VAL A 89 3.81 0.96 -0.59
C VAL A 89 3.43 0.20 0.68
N PHE A 90 4.38 -0.41 1.40
CA PHE A 90 4.10 -1.07 2.68
C PHE A 90 3.73 -0.10 3.82
N VAL A 91 3.85 1.21 3.61
CA VAL A 91 3.31 2.21 4.55
C VAL A 91 1.80 2.01 4.78
N ALA A 92 1.05 1.64 3.73
CA ALA A 92 -0.39 1.40 3.84
C ALA A 92 -0.75 0.22 4.77
N PRO A 93 -0.27 -1.02 4.56
CA PRO A 93 -0.56 -2.13 5.47
C PRO A 93 -0.04 -1.89 6.89
N LEU A 94 1.12 -1.23 7.06
CA LEU A 94 1.61 -0.83 8.39
C LEU A 94 0.65 0.14 9.10
N SER A 95 0.07 1.08 8.36
CA SER A 95 -0.94 2.01 8.89
C SER A 95 -2.19 1.26 9.35
N VAL A 96 -2.66 0.28 8.56
CA VAL A 96 -3.81 -0.56 8.93
C VAL A 96 -3.51 -1.43 10.15
N MET A 97 -2.32 -2.03 10.26
CA MET A 97 -1.91 -2.76 11.46
C MET A 97 -1.92 -1.88 12.71
N ARG A 98 -1.39 -0.65 12.61
CA ARG A 98 -1.46 0.33 13.71
C ARG A 98 -2.90 0.64 14.07
N LEU A 99 -3.78 0.79 13.09
CA LEU A 99 -5.21 1.04 13.32
C LEU A 99 -5.84 -0.12 14.09
N VAL A 100 -5.65 -1.37 13.67
CA VAL A 100 -6.18 -2.55 14.36
C VAL A 100 -5.71 -2.64 15.81
N ILE A 101 -4.43 -2.36 16.08
CA ILE A 101 -3.89 -2.36 17.46
C ILE A 101 -4.56 -1.28 18.32
N ARG A 102 -4.82 -0.10 17.74
CA ARG A 102 -5.41 1.05 18.44
C ARG A 102 -6.91 0.89 18.67
N THR A 103 -7.64 0.42 17.66
CA THR A 103 -9.10 0.26 17.72
C THR A 103 -9.53 -1.08 18.30
N LYS A 104 -8.59 -2.02 18.46
CA LYS A 104 -8.86 -3.40 18.88
C LYS A 104 -9.88 -4.10 17.97
N SER A 105 -10.00 -3.65 16.72
CA SER A 105 -10.97 -4.13 15.74
C SER A 105 -10.30 -4.42 14.40
N VAL A 106 -10.70 -5.51 13.78
CA VAL A 106 -10.17 -6.00 12.48
C VAL A 106 -11.02 -5.56 11.28
N GLU A 107 -11.96 -4.64 11.47
CA GLU A 107 -12.90 -4.17 10.42
C GLU A 107 -12.19 -3.72 9.13
N PHE A 108 -11.07 -3.02 9.27
CA PHE A 108 -10.28 -2.51 8.13
C PHE A 108 -9.22 -3.50 7.61
N MET A 109 -9.16 -4.72 8.17
CA MET A 109 -8.18 -5.75 7.81
C MET A 109 -8.88 -7.12 7.61
N PRO A 110 -9.54 -7.34 6.47
CA PRO A 110 -10.20 -8.61 6.21
C PRO A 110 -9.19 -9.75 6.01
N PHE A 111 -9.42 -10.87 6.68
CA PHE A 111 -8.52 -12.03 6.67
C PHE A 111 -8.14 -12.53 5.27
N ASN A 112 -9.13 -12.67 4.39
CA ASN A 112 -8.90 -13.17 3.02
C ASN A 112 -7.93 -12.28 2.23
N LEU A 113 -7.99 -10.96 2.42
CA LEU A 113 -7.09 -10.04 1.74
C LEU A 113 -5.65 -10.23 2.24
N SER A 114 -5.47 -10.34 3.57
CA SER A 114 -4.16 -10.63 4.16
C SER A 114 -3.60 -11.99 3.71
N LEU A 115 -4.44 -13.03 3.63
CA LEU A 115 -4.05 -14.36 3.17
C LEU A 115 -3.59 -14.33 1.70
N PHE A 116 -4.38 -13.74 0.79
CA PHE A 116 -4.02 -13.69 -0.62
C PHE A 116 -2.77 -12.83 -0.88
N LEU A 117 -2.60 -11.73 -0.15
CA LEU A 117 -1.37 -10.93 -0.23
C LEU A 117 -0.15 -11.73 0.26
N THR A 118 -0.30 -12.53 1.31
CA THR A 118 0.77 -13.40 1.83
C THR A 118 1.14 -14.48 0.81
N ILE A 119 0.16 -15.17 0.23
CA ILE A 119 0.39 -16.19 -0.81
C ILE A 119 1.05 -15.55 -2.03
N SER A 120 0.57 -14.38 -2.47
CA SER A 120 1.17 -13.63 -3.57
C SER A 120 2.64 -13.30 -3.27
N ALA A 121 2.95 -12.78 -2.09
CA ALA A 121 4.32 -12.50 -1.67
C ALA A 121 5.20 -13.77 -1.65
N ALA A 122 4.67 -14.90 -1.17
CA ALA A 122 5.39 -16.18 -1.18
C ALA A 122 5.70 -16.67 -2.60
N VAL A 123 4.74 -16.57 -3.52
CA VAL A 123 4.90 -16.95 -4.93
C VAL A 123 5.93 -16.05 -5.61
N TRP A 124 5.86 -14.73 -5.42
CA TRP A 124 6.81 -13.80 -6.02
C TRP A 124 8.20 -13.87 -5.40
N LEU A 125 8.30 -14.16 -4.10
CA LEU A 125 9.57 -14.47 -3.45
C LEU A 125 10.19 -15.73 -4.08
N SER A 126 9.41 -16.80 -4.22
CA SER A 126 9.86 -18.04 -4.85
C SER A 126 10.31 -17.80 -6.29
N TYR A 127 9.52 -17.04 -7.07
CA TYR A 127 9.90 -16.63 -8.42
C TYR A 127 11.21 -15.84 -8.43
N GLY A 128 11.39 -14.88 -7.52
CA GLY A 128 12.60 -14.07 -7.40
C GLY A 128 13.82 -14.92 -7.09
N VAL A 129 13.71 -15.87 -6.14
CA VAL A 129 14.80 -16.79 -5.79
C VAL A 129 15.16 -17.70 -6.96
N LEU A 130 14.17 -18.34 -7.59
CA LEU A 130 14.37 -19.27 -8.71
C LEU A 130 14.95 -18.54 -9.94
N SER A 131 14.52 -17.31 -10.19
CA SER A 131 15.01 -16.47 -11.30
C SER A 131 16.31 -15.74 -10.96
N LYS A 132 16.91 -15.98 -9.79
CA LYS A 132 18.08 -15.27 -9.24
C LYS A 132 17.92 -13.74 -9.30
N ASP A 133 16.69 -13.28 -9.11
CA ASP A 133 16.29 -11.89 -9.10
C ASP A 133 16.11 -11.37 -7.67
N LYS A 134 17.19 -10.83 -7.11
CA LYS A 134 17.15 -10.20 -5.79
C LYS A 134 16.22 -9.00 -5.70
N TYR A 135 15.96 -8.31 -6.81
CA TYR A 135 15.11 -7.12 -6.82
C TYR A 135 13.64 -7.49 -6.68
N VAL A 136 13.23 -8.62 -7.27
CA VAL A 136 11.89 -9.18 -7.04
C VAL A 136 11.80 -9.85 -5.67
N ALA A 137 12.83 -10.59 -5.26
CA ALA A 137 12.80 -11.31 -3.99
C ALA A 137 12.69 -10.38 -2.77
N PHE A 138 13.51 -9.33 -2.70
CA PHE A 138 13.63 -8.46 -1.52
C PHE A 138 12.30 -7.83 -1.03
N PRO A 139 11.51 -7.11 -1.84
CA PRO A 139 10.24 -6.54 -1.38
C PRO A 139 9.23 -7.63 -1.01
N ASN A 140 9.30 -8.82 -1.63
CA ASN A 140 8.41 -9.93 -1.31
C ASN A 140 8.76 -10.65 -0.01
N ILE A 141 10.01 -10.57 0.47
CA ILE A 141 10.35 -10.97 1.84
C ILE A 141 9.58 -10.08 2.83
N LEU A 142 9.64 -8.76 2.65
CA LEU A 142 8.93 -7.82 3.51
C LEU A 142 7.41 -7.99 3.41
N GLY A 143 6.88 -8.20 2.19
CA GLY A 143 5.47 -8.49 1.96
C GLY A 143 5.01 -9.77 2.68
N LEU A 144 5.84 -10.82 2.68
CA LEU A 144 5.55 -12.06 3.40
C LEU A 144 5.53 -11.85 4.91
N LEU A 145 6.53 -11.12 5.44
CA LEU A 145 6.60 -10.79 6.87
C LEU A 145 5.39 -9.98 7.34
N PHE A 146 5.02 -8.94 6.59
CA PHE A 146 3.85 -8.13 6.92
C PHE A 146 2.54 -8.90 6.75
N GLY A 147 2.42 -9.72 5.71
CA GLY A 147 1.25 -10.57 5.51
C GLY A 147 1.02 -11.56 6.67
N ILE A 148 2.09 -12.23 7.13
CA ILE A 148 2.05 -13.08 8.32
C ILE A 148 1.66 -12.27 9.55
N ALA A 149 2.28 -11.11 9.76
CA ALA A 149 1.97 -10.25 10.89
C ALA A 149 0.50 -9.78 10.88
N GLN A 150 -0.07 -9.46 9.71
CA GLN A 150 -1.48 -9.11 9.55
C GLN A 150 -2.41 -10.27 9.92
N MET A 151 -2.10 -11.51 9.50
CA MET A 151 -2.91 -12.68 9.85
C MET A 151 -2.84 -12.99 11.35
N VAL A 152 -1.65 -12.88 11.97
CA VAL A 152 -1.49 -13.03 13.42
C VAL A 152 -2.32 -11.97 14.16
N LEU A 153 -2.23 -10.72 13.72
CA LEU A 153 -2.97 -9.61 14.32
C LEU A 153 -4.48 -9.81 14.19
N TYR A 154 -4.94 -10.31 13.04
CA TYR A 154 -6.34 -10.67 12.83
C TYR A 154 -6.80 -11.72 13.85
N CYS A 155 -6.03 -12.80 14.02
CA CYS A 155 -6.38 -13.86 14.98
C CYS A 155 -6.44 -13.37 16.44
N ILE A 156 -5.59 -12.42 16.81
CA ILE A 156 -5.58 -11.83 18.17
C ILE A 156 -6.80 -10.92 18.40
N TYR A 157 -7.17 -10.10 17.41
CA TYR A 157 -8.18 -9.05 17.58
C TYR A 157 -9.57 -9.36 17.01
N LYS A 158 -9.77 -10.49 16.33
CA LYS A 158 -11.08 -10.86 15.73
C LYS A 158 -12.22 -10.95 16.75
N ASP A 159 -11.91 -11.34 17.99
CA ASP A 159 -12.88 -11.52 19.08
C ASP A 159 -12.67 -10.49 20.21
N ALA A 160 -11.80 -9.49 20.00
CA ALA A 160 -11.53 -8.48 21.01
C ALA A 160 -12.76 -7.58 21.19
N LYS A 161 -13.32 -7.55 22.40
CA LYS A 161 -14.35 -6.58 22.76
C LYS A 161 -13.68 -5.20 22.95
N PRO A 162 -14.30 -4.10 22.48
CA PRO A 162 -13.80 -2.77 22.81
C PRO A 162 -13.78 -2.60 24.33
N ASP A 163 -12.67 -2.08 24.87
CA ASP A 163 -12.55 -1.82 26.31
C ASP A 163 -13.63 -0.81 26.73
N LEU A 164 -14.60 -1.30 27.52
CA LEU A 164 -15.70 -0.51 28.08
C LEU A 164 -15.21 0.69 28.92
N ALA A 165 -13.95 0.66 29.37
CA ALA A 165 -13.33 1.72 30.17
C ALA A 165 -13.13 3.04 29.40
N ASP A 166 -12.83 3.00 28.10
CA ASP A 166 -12.62 4.24 27.31
C ASP A 166 -13.95 4.87 26.87
N THR A 167 -15.02 4.07 26.83
CA THR A 167 -16.38 4.54 26.52
C THR A 167 -17.03 5.16 27.75
N SER A 168 -16.85 4.58 28.94
CA SER A 168 -17.36 5.18 30.18
C SER A 168 -16.66 6.49 30.52
N MET A 169 -15.33 6.58 30.31
CA MET A 169 -14.58 7.78 30.63
C MET A 169 -14.90 8.94 29.66
N LYS A 170 -15.09 8.66 28.37
CA LYS A 170 -15.57 9.66 27.39
C LYS A 170 -17.02 10.07 27.62
N ALA A 171 -17.89 9.15 28.06
CA ALA A 171 -19.28 9.47 28.35
C ALA A 171 -19.42 10.35 29.62
N VAL A 172 -18.61 10.09 30.64
CA VAL A 172 -18.54 10.91 31.87
C VAL A 172 -17.99 12.30 31.55
N ASP A 173 -16.87 12.41 30.82
CA ASP A 173 -16.28 13.70 30.43
C ASP A 173 -17.23 14.53 29.53
N SER A 174 -18.00 13.86 28.67
CA SER A 174 -19.02 14.51 27.84
C SER A 174 -20.25 14.98 28.64
N GLN A 175 -20.56 14.35 29.77
CA GLN A 175 -21.64 14.76 30.66
C GLN A 175 -21.21 15.93 31.54
N ASP A 176 -19.99 15.89 32.09
CA ASP A 176 -19.46 16.96 32.95
C ASP A 176 -19.33 18.29 32.20
N VAL A 177 -18.82 18.27 30.95
CA VAL A 177 -18.75 19.46 30.09
C VAL A 177 -20.13 20.03 29.74
N LYS A 178 -21.15 19.16 29.64
CA LYS A 178 -22.53 19.58 29.34
C LYS A 178 -23.18 20.26 30.54
N VAL A 179 -22.94 19.75 31.75
CA VAL A 179 -23.44 20.33 33.00
C VAL A 179 -22.77 21.70 33.26
N GLU A 180 -21.46 21.82 33.05
CA GLU A 180 -20.78 23.12 33.18
C GLU A 180 -21.31 24.17 32.19
N GLY A 181 -21.56 23.77 30.94
CA GLY A 181 -22.14 24.64 29.92
C GLY A 181 -23.57 25.11 30.25
N GLU A 182 -24.39 24.26 30.88
CA GLU A 182 -25.74 24.62 31.33
C GLU A 182 -25.73 25.55 32.55
N ILE A 183 -24.82 25.34 33.50
CA ILE A 183 -24.68 26.21 34.68
C ILE A 183 -24.23 27.62 34.27
N ALA A 184 -23.34 27.75 33.29
CA ALA A 184 -22.86 29.03 32.78
C ALA A 184 -23.93 29.86 32.04
N GLN A 185 -25.09 29.28 31.69
CA GLN A 185 -26.20 29.99 31.07
C GLN A 185 -27.24 30.51 32.08
N ILE A 186 -27.16 30.10 33.35
CA ILE A 186 -28.14 30.41 34.39
C ILE A 186 -27.65 31.51 35.36
N VAL A 187 -26.34 31.83 35.34
CA VAL A 187 -25.72 32.91 36.13
C VAL A 187 -25.43 34.11 35.22
#